data_AF-A0A9N8E1C4-F1
#
_entry.id   AF-A0A9N8E1C4-F1
#
_cell.length_a   1.000
_cell.length_b   1.000
_cell.length_c   1.000
_cell.angle_alpha   90.00
_cell.angle_beta   90.00
_cell.angle_gamma   90.00
#
_symmetry.space_group_name_H-M   'P 1'
#
loop_
_entity.id
_entity.type
_entity.pdbx_description
1 polymer ?
#
loop_
_entity_poly.entity_id
_entity_poly.type
_entity_poly.pdbx_seq_one_letter_code
_entity_poly.pdbx_strand_id
1 'polypeptide(L)'
;MAPRSLVFLFGFLLLSCIICALGSGFFLERDNALRRMSAVGGASASGASITGIKILYIVTSIAEYDSGKRKTIEGRDRFVETLIPVVSESVQSMLAAGYQVDTYLIAHYSLRQDRYDLLRESLPDTVGLDLWDDACPVGYPKASEGSMDYIINVTRALARQHRYVIKDKLPHYDVFVNFEDDMLIRGDHVQQYLQVSAEIDRLWHSAPTRLDPATTRTATTVEAALDSFHGPMSKIQFARMIPGFIRVERAANATGFQKRTRPGRIPVEESYRDRNTGQYNPVRVDPKPCCHRPGESLAASSDLFLWESHIKALGIRHIPESNLLDWVLLQRGGSPAKMEVEELIGDYWSGRDGDFVLGLPTDARPDPMESIYSNNQGGWMATRKQIWNWHTRQCWGGFLPPFSSTFIYPMDGMNHVVEYWSGGGNLYGRLACNLQRIIPLDPPQFSRHLLYHTSNNKQKQLKFVKGLFSRVDTLLGQLHTVRKRAEKVMEQENIARPG
;
A
#
# COMPACT_ATOMS: atom_id res chain seq x y z
N MET A 1 41.61 54.39 26.09
CA MET A 1 40.54 53.43 26.42
C MET A 1 39.30 53.82 25.61
N ALA A 2 39.01 53.08 24.55
CA ALA A 2 37.87 53.30 23.66
C ALA A 2 37.05 51.99 23.58
N PRO A 3 35.71 52.05 23.45
CA PRO A 3 34.87 50.90 23.75
C PRO A 3 34.75 49.96 22.54
N ARG A 4 35.18 48.71 22.71
CA ARG A 4 35.05 47.61 21.73
C ARG A 4 33.67 46.93 21.73
N SER A 5 32.68 47.48 22.43
CA SER A 5 31.42 46.76 22.72
C SER A 5 30.29 47.01 21.71
N LEU A 6 30.45 47.92 20.73
CA LEU A 6 29.36 48.25 19.79
C LEU A 6 29.33 47.39 18.50
N VAL A 7 30.45 46.74 18.15
CA VAL A 7 30.56 45.99 16.87
C VAL A 7 29.90 44.60 16.97
N PHE A 8 29.84 44.00 18.16
CA PHE A 8 29.23 42.67 18.34
C PHE A 8 27.69 42.69 18.29
N LEU A 9 27.05 43.81 18.67
CA LEU A 9 25.59 43.89 18.72
C LEU A 9 24.98 44.07 17.32
N PHE A 10 25.67 44.77 16.41
CA PHE A 10 25.20 44.96 15.03
C PHE A 10 25.34 43.70 14.16
N GLY A 11 26.36 42.86 14.40
CA GLY A 11 26.53 41.60 13.67
C GLY A 11 25.42 40.57 13.96
N PHE A 12 24.94 40.51 15.21
CA PHE A 12 23.87 39.58 15.61
C PHE A 12 22.50 39.95 15.05
N LEU A 13 22.19 41.25 14.97
CA LEU A 13 20.92 41.75 14.42
C LEU A 13 20.85 41.56 12.90
N LEU A 14 21.96 41.76 12.18
CA LEU A 14 21.99 41.52 10.73
C LEU A 14 21.81 40.03 10.40
N LEU A 15 22.45 39.14 11.15
CA LEU A 15 22.35 37.70 10.94
C LEU A 15 20.93 37.17 11.26
N SER A 16 20.29 37.70 12.30
CA SER A 16 18.89 37.35 12.64
C SER A 16 17.89 37.82 11.58
N CYS A 17 18.09 39.00 10.99
CA CYS A 17 17.24 39.51 9.91
C CYS A 17 17.42 38.71 8.61
N ILE A 18 18.65 38.29 8.28
CA ILE A 18 18.92 37.45 7.11
C ILE A 18 18.29 36.05 7.27
N ILE A 19 18.35 35.47 8.47
CA ILE A 19 17.70 34.18 8.76
C ILE A 19 16.16 34.30 8.68
N CYS A 20 15.58 35.41 9.16
CA CYS A 20 14.13 35.66 9.02
C CYS A 20 13.70 35.92 7.56
N ALA A 21 14.51 36.63 6.77
CA ALA A 21 14.23 36.92 5.37
C ALA A 21 14.36 35.67 4.47
N LEU A 22 15.36 34.82 4.73
CA LEU A 22 15.51 33.53 4.04
C LEU A 22 14.43 32.52 4.45
N GLY A 23 13.96 32.57 5.71
CA GLY A 23 12.82 31.78 6.15
C GLY A 23 11.50 32.18 5.49
N SER A 24 11.23 33.49 5.36
CA SER A 24 9.95 33.99 4.85
C SER A 24 9.75 33.78 3.33
N GLY A 25 10.82 33.78 2.54
CA GLY A 25 10.77 33.37 1.13
C GLY A 25 10.37 31.90 0.96
N PHE A 26 10.88 31.02 1.82
CA PHE A 26 10.56 29.59 1.83
C PHE A 26 9.10 29.32 2.25
N PHE A 27 8.54 30.15 3.15
CA PHE A 27 7.14 30.02 3.58
C PHE A 27 6.13 30.48 2.52
N LEU A 28 6.42 31.53 1.75
CA LEU A 28 5.54 32.01 0.66
C LEU A 28 5.49 31.04 -0.52
N GLU A 29 6.62 30.40 -0.86
CA GLU A 29 6.66 29.35 -1.87
C GLU A 29 5.94 28.06 -1.38
N ARG A 30 6.06 27.75 -0.09
CA ARG A 30 5.32 26.65 0.57
C ARG A 30 3.80 26.84 0.50
N ASP A 31 3.31 28.04 0.77
CA ASP A 31 1.86 28.31 0.75
C ASP A 31 1.30 28.33 -0.69
N ASN A 32 2.08 28.78 -1.68
CA ASN A 32 1.70 28.69 -3.09
C ASN A 32 1.73 27.25 -3.63
N ALA A 33 2.72 26.45 -3.23
CA ALA A 33 2.77 25.02 -3.54
C ALA A 33 1.60 24.27 -2.87
N LEU A 34 1.30 24.54 -1.60
CA LEU A 34 0.16 23.95 -0.90
C LEU A 34 -1.18 24.36 -1.53
N ARG A 35 -1.35 25.61 -1.99
CA ARG A 35 -2.56 26.04 -2.71
C ARG A 35 -2.72 25.34 -4.07
N ARG A 36 -1.64 25.13 -4.81
CA ARG A 36 -1.68 24.31 -6.05
C ARG A 36 -1.95 22.83 -5.74
N MET A 37 -1.44 22.31 -4.64
CA MET A 37 -1.70 20.93 -4.18
C MET A 37 -3.15 20.72 -3.71
N SER A 38 -3.79 21.74 -3.14
CA SER A 38 -5.22 21.69 -2.78
C SER A 38 -6.15 21.73 -4.00
N ALA A 39 -5.74 22.36 -5.12
CA ALA A 39 -6.55 22.43 -6.33
C ALA A 39 -6.77 21.05 -7.01
N VAL A 40 -5.82 20.12 -6.84
CA VAL A 40 -5.98 18.72 -7.31
C VAL A 40 -6.87 17.90 -6.36
N GLY A 41 -6.90 18.24 -5.06
CA GLY A 41 -7.74 17.57 -4.06
C GLY A 41 -9.21 18.03 -4.04
N GLY A 42 -9.54 19.13 -4.71
CA GLY A 42 -10.90 19.70 -4.76
C GLY A 42 -11.79 19.19 -5.90
N ALA A 43 -11.27 18.28 -6.74
CA ALA A 43 -12.05 17.62 -7.79
C ALA A 43 -13.05 16.63 -7.16
N SER A 44 -14.16 17.20 -6.69
CA SER A 44 -15.36 16.52 -6.22
C SER A 44 -15.84 15.44 -7.20
N ALA A 45 -16.51 14.42 -6.65
CA ALA A 45 -17.05 13.19 -7.26
C ALA A 45 -18.07 13.40 -8.41
N SER A 46 -18.13 14.57 -9.02
CA SER A 46 -18.94 14.94 -10.17
C SER A 46 -18.04 15.28 -11.35
N GLY A 47 -17.66 14.25 -12.13
CA GLY A 47 -17.24 14.39 -13.52
C GLY A 47 -16.02 15.25 -13.84
N ALA A 48 -15.19 15.63 -12.87
CA ALA A 48 -13.91 16.28 -13.16
C ALA A 48 -13.08 15.34 -14.04
N SER A 49 -12.76 15.80 -15.24
CA SER A 49 -12.03 15.01 -16.23
C SER A 49 -10.69 14.59 -15.65
N ILE A 50 -10.49 13.28 -15.48
CA ILE A 50 -9.24 12.64 -14.98
C ILE A 50 -8.06 12.91 -15.95
N THR A 51 -8.35 13.46 -17.13
CA THR A 51 -7.36 13.82 -18.14
C THR A 51 -6.29 14.75 -17.59
N GLY A 52 -5.04 14.36 -17.76
CA GLY A 52 -3.89 15.22 -17.49
C GLY A 52 -3.18 14.99 -16.16
N ILE A 53 -3.62 14.04 -15.33
CA ILE A 53 -2.81 13.57 -14.20
C ILE A 53 -1.52 12.94 -14.74
N LYS A 54 -0.37 13.43 -14.27
CA LYS A 54 0.95 12.87 -14.60
C LYS A 54 1.36 11.80 -13.61
N ILE A 55 1.60 10.60 -14.13
CA ILE A 55 2.05 9.42 -13.40
C ILE A 55 3.53 9.18 -13.71
N LEU A 56 4.33 8.98 -12.67
CA LEU A 56 5.61 8.31 -12.79
C LEU A 56 5.46 6.85 -12.37
N TYR A 57 5.56 5.95 -13.35
CA TYR A 57 5.54 4.51 -13.10
C TYR A 57 6.97 4.00 -12.92
N ILE A 58 7.32 3.69 -11.68
CA ILE A 58 8.65 3.24 -11.28
C ILE A 58 8.63 1.73 -11.07
N VAL A 59 9.51 1.03 -11.79
CA VAL A 59 9.58 -0.43 -11.75
C VAL A 59 10.96 -0.87 -11.32
N THR A 60 11.02 -1.79 -10.35
CA THR A 60 12.28 -2.41 -9.93
C THR A 60 12.43 -3.82 -10.49
N SER A 61 13.60 -4.11 -11.07
CA SER A 61 13.95 -5.44 -11.56
C SER A 61 15.26 -5.92 -10.96
N ILE A 62 15.19 -7.05 -10.24
CA ILE A 62 16.35 -7.62 -9.53
C ILE A 62 17.24 -8.49 -10.44
N ALA A 63 16.69 -9.01 -11.54
CA ALA A 63 17.40 -9.96 -12.39
C ALA A 63 16.91 -9.86 -13.84
N GLU A 64 17.85 -9.85 -14.78
CA GLU A 64 17.57 -9.92 -16.23
C GLU A 64 17.14 -11.34 -16.63
N TYR A 65 17.80 -12.35 -16.03
CA TYR A 65 17.52 -13.76 -16.22
C TYR A 65 17.14 -14.44 -14.90
N ASP A 66 16.25 -15.42 -14.96
CA ASP A 66 15.93 -16.23 -13.80
C ASP A 66 17.16 -17.04 -13.35
N SER A 67 17.43 -17.07 -12.05
CA SER A 67 18.59 -17.76 -11.45
C SER A 67 18.35 -19.24 -11.13
N GLY A 68 17.22 -19.82 -11.55
CA GLY A 68 16.78 -21.16 -11.14
C GLY A 68 16.27 -21.24 -9.69
N LYS A 69 16.60 -20.25 -8.84
CA LYS A 69 16.07 -20.12 -7.48
C LYS A 69 14.54 -20.10 -7.51
N ARG A 70 13.93 -20.54 -6.41
CA ARG A 70 12.46 -20.58 -6.26
C ARG A 70 11.75 -21.47 -7.32
N LYS A 71 12.46 -22.45 -7.90
CA LYS A 71 11.95 -23.36 -8.95
C LYS A 71 11.59 -22.62 -10.25
N THR A 72 12.29 -21.53 -10.54
CA THR A 72 12.31 -20.92 -11.87
C THR A 72 13.22 -21.73 -12.80
N ILE A 73 13.18 -21.46 -14.10
CA ILE A 73 14.08 -22.10 -15.07
C ILE A 73 15.32 -21.22 -15.16
N GLU A 74 16.49 -21.75 -14.81
CA GLU A 74 17.74 -21.00 -14.90
C GLU A 74 18.02 -20.54 -16.33
N GLY A 75 18.42 -19.28 -16.48
CA GLY A 75 18.72 -18.68 -17.79
C GLY A 75 17.49 -18.23 -18.57
N ARG A 76 16.27 -18.43 -18.05
CA ARG A 76 15.05 -17.90 -18.68
C ARG A 76 15.10 -16.37 -18.73
N ASP A 77 14.75 -15.80 -19.87
CA ASP A 77 14.80 -14.36 -20.13
C ASP A 77 13.64 -13.64 -19.42
N ARG A 78 13.85 -13.31 -18.15
CA ARG A 78 12.85 -12.63 -17.32
C ARG A 78 12.54 -11.24 -17.88
N PHE A 79 13.53 -10.56 -18.46
CA PHE A 79 13.35 -9.24 -19.05
C PHE A 79 12.29 -9.24 -20.15
N VAL A 80 12.43 -10.13 -21.14
CA VAL A 80 11.48 -10.23 -22.26
C VAL A 80 10.17 -10.90 -21.85
N GLU A 81 10.23 -11.94 -21.02
CA GLU A 81 9.04 -12.76 -20.72
C GLU A 81 8.18 -12.21 -19.57
N THR A 82 8.73 -11.37 -18.71
CA THR A 82 8.04 -10.83 -17.52
C THR A 82 8.02 -9.31 -17.50
N LEU A 83 9.20 -8.66 -17.51
CA LEU A 83 9.30 -7.22 -17.33
C LEU A 83 8.63 -6.44 -18.46
N ILE A 84 9.07 -6.64 -19.71
CA ILE A 84 8.52 -5.90 -20.86
C ILE A 84 7.00 -6.03 -20.94
N PRO A 85 6.41 -7.24 -20.86
CA PRO A 85 4.97 -7.36 -20.97
C PRO A 85 4.20 -6.72 -19.80
N VAL A 86 4.72 -6.81 -18.57
CA VAL A 86 4.11 -6.15 -17.40
C VAL A 86 4.15 -4.63 -17.56
N VAL A 87 5.31 -4.09 -17.94
CA VAL A 87 5.51 -2.64 -18.09
C VAL A 87 4.65 -2.09 -19.23
N SER A 88 4.72 -2.72 -20.40
CA SER A 88 3.98 -2.29 -21.60
C SER A 88 2.46 -2.34 -21.34
N GLU A 89 1.94 -3.44 -20.77
CA GLU A 89 0.50 -3.57 -20.49
C GLU A 89 0.03 -2.54 -19.45
N SER A 90 0.82 -2.33 -18.39
CA SER A 90 0.51 -1.36 -17.34
C SER A 90 0.44 0.07 -17.91
N VAL A 91 1.44 0.47 -18.70
CA VAL A 91 1.51 1.78 -19.35
C VAL A 91 0.35 1.98 -20.32
N GLN A 92 0.10 1.02 -21.22
CA GLN A 92 -1.00 1.11 -22.18
C GLN A 92 -2.36 1.23 -21.49
N SER A 93 -2.59 0.45 -20.42
CA SER A 93 -3.82 0.53 -19.65
C SER A 93 -4.00 1.89 -18.95
N MET A 94 -2.92 2.47 -18.41
CA MET A 94 -2.95 3.80 -17.80
C MET A 94 -3.18 4.91 -18.85
N LEU A 95 -2.53 4.84 -20.02
CA LEU A 95 -2.77 5.77 -21.13
C LEU A 95 -4.23 5.69 -21.62
N ALA A 96 -4.78 4.49 -21.75
CA ALA A 96 -6.17 4.27 -22.15
C ALA A 96 -7.17 4.85 -21.14
N ALA A 97 -6.79 4.93 -19.86
CA ALA A 97 -7.57 5.60 -18.82
C ALA A 97 -7.42 7.14 -18.82
N GLY A 98 -6.63 7.71 -19.76
CA GLY A 98 -6.47 9.15 -19.93
C GLY A 98 -5.34 9.79 -19.12
N TYR A 99 -4.47 8.99 -18.52
CA TYR A 99 -3.31 9.47 -17.77
C TYR A 99 -2.14 9.85 -18.71
N GLN A 100 -1.31 10.79 -18.26
CA GLN A 100 0.04 10.97 -18.84
C GLN A 100 1.01 10.11 -18.04
N VAL A 101 1.76 9.24 -18.72
CA VAL A 101 2.60 8.24 -18.06
C VAL A 101 4.02 8.36 -18.55
N ASP A 102 4.96 8.50 -17.62
CA ASP A 102 6.38 8.29 -17.86
C ASP A 102 6.83 7.07 -17.04
N THR A 103 7.82 6.34 -17.56
CA THR A 103 8.36 5.12 -16.94
C THR A 103 9.77 5.36 -16.45
N TYR A 104 10.09 4.82 -15.26
CA TYR A 104 11.44 4.81 -14.70
C TYR A 104 11.82 3.38 -14.31
N LEU A 105 12.81 2.80 -14.99
CA LEU A 105 13.30 1.47 -14.65
C LEU A 105 14.49 1.57 -13.69
N ILE A 106 14.41 0.87 -12.56
CA ILE A 106 15.51 0.66 -11.61
C ILE A 106 15.96 -0.80 -11.72
N ALA A 107 17.13 -1.04 -12.28
CA ALA A 107 17.66 -2.38 -12.50
C ALA A 107 18.89 -2.65 -11.61
N HIS A 108 18.97 -3.85 -11.03
CA HIS A 108 20.17 -4.30 -10.32
C HIS A 108 21.34 -4.61 -11.28
N TYR A 109 21.03 -5.01 -12.51
CA TYR A 109 22.01 -5.33 -13.55
C TYR A 109 22.22 -4.13 -14.46
N SER A 110 23.38 -4.06 -15.13
CA SER A 110 23.60 -3.11 -16.23
C SER A 110 22.73 -3.50 -17.43
N LEU A 111 21.95 -2.56 -17.96
CA LEU A 111 21.05 -2.83 -19.07
C LEU A 111 21.77 -2.55 -20.39
N ARG A 112 21.98 -3.59 -21.19
CA ARG A 112 22.58 -3.42 -22.53
C ARG A 112 21.67 -2.60 -23.45
N GLN A 113 22.25 -1.94 -24.44
CA GLN A 113 21.51 -1.10 -25.39
C GLN A 113 20.41 -1.88 -26.12
N ASP A 114 20.68 -3.10 -26.58
CA ASP A 114 19.69 -3.94 -27.26
C ASP A 114 18.48 -4.26 -26.37
N ARG A 115 18.70 -4.41 -25.06
CA ARG A 115 17.62 -4.61 -24.08
C ARG A 115 16.84 -3.32 -23.82
N TYR A 116 17.53 -2.19 -23.72
CA TYR A 116 16.89 -0.89 -23.62
C TYR A 116 15.98 -0.63 -24.84
N ASP A 117 16.47 -0.92 -26.05
CA ASP A 117 15.74 -0.74 -27.30
C ASP A 117 14.48 -1.61 -27.32
N LEU A 118 14.55 -2.88 -26.92
CA LEU A 118 13.38 -3.75 -26.78
C LEU A 118 12.31 -3.17 -25.84
N LEU A 119 12.72 -2.62 -24.69
CA LEU A 119 11.80 -1.98 -23.76
C LEU A 119 11.20 -0.71 -24.37
N ARG A 120 12.02 0.13 -25.00
CA ARG A 120 11.61 1.37 -25.65
C ARG A 120 10.61 1.12 -26.78
N GLU A 121 10.87 0.13 -27.63
CA GLU A 121 9.98 -0.29 -28.73
C GLU A 121 8.63 -0.82 -28.22
N SER A 122 8.60 -1.37 -27.00
CA SER A 122 7.35 -1.84 -26.37
C SER A 122 6.47 -0.72 -25.80
N LEU A 123 6.94 0.52 -25.80
CA LEU A 123 6.28 1.68 -25.20
C LEU A 123 5.93 2.74 -26.28
N PRO A 124 4.75 3.38 -26.21
CA PRO A 124 4.41 4.46 -27.13
C PRO A 124 5.41 5.64 -27.05
N ASP A 125 5.73 6.26 -28.18
CA ASP A 125 6.72 7.37 -28.27
C ASP A 125 6.40 8.56 -27.36
N THR A 126 5.13 8.73 -26.98
CA THR A 126 4.69 9.79 -26.06
C THR A 126 5.06 9.55 -24.60
N VAL A 127 5.52 8.35 -24.24
CA VAL A 127 5.90 7.95 -22.88
C VAL A 127 7.39 8.18 -22.71
N GLY A 128 7.81 8.98 -21.73
CA GLY A 128 9.20 9.09 -21.33
C GLY A 128 9.72 7.78 -20.72
N LEU A 129 10.98 7.44 -20.97
CA LEU A 129 11.64 6.28 -20.38
C LEU A 129 13.01 6.68 -19.81
N ASP A 130 13.10 6.74 -18.49
CA ASP A 130 14.34 6.92 -17.75
C ASP A 130 14.84 5.57 -17.21
N LEU A 131 16.15 5.44 -17.04
CA LEU A 131 16.82 4.23 -16.54
C LEU A 131 17.82 4.58 -15.43
N TRP A 132 17.81 3.77 -14.38
CA TRP A 132 18.92 3.63 -13.45
C TRP A 132 19.28 2.15 -13.35
N ASP A 133 20.33 1.76 -14.06
CA ASP A 133 20.88 0.42 -14.04
C ASP A 133 22.10 0.33 -13.10
N ASP A 134 22.54 -0.89 -12.80
CA ASP A 134 23.52 -1.15 -11.72
C ASP A 134 23.15 -0.42 -10.40
N ALA A 135 21.85 -0.29 -10.13
CA ALA A 135 21.32 0.59 -9.10
C ALA A 135 21.36 -0.02 -7.69
N CYS A 136 21.95 -1.20 -7.54
CA CYS A 136 21.92 -1.92 -6.28
C CYS A 136 22.70 -1.15 -5.21
N PRO A 137 22.09 -0.85 -4.05
CA PRO A 137 22.83 -0.29 -2.94
C PRO A 137 23.99 -1.19 -2.55
N VAL A 138 25.15 -0.59 -2.27
CA VAL A 138 26.32 -1.28 -1.74
C VAL A 138 26.46 -1.01 -0.25
N GLY A 139 26.82 -2.04 0.52
CA GLY A 139 26.99 -1.91 1.97
C GLY A 139 27.72 -3.10 2.55
N TYR A 140 27.93 -3.09 3.87
CA TYR A 140 28.53 -4.23 4.55
C TYR A 140 27.50 -5.36 4.75
N PRO A 141 27.93 -6.64 4.69
CA PRO A 141 27.06 -7.76 5.03
C PRO A 141 26.55 -7.63 6.47
N LYS A 142 25.41 -8.26 6.76
CA LYS A 142 24.98 -8.39 8.16
C LYS A 142 26.02 -9.21 8.92
N ALA A 143 26.18 -8.97 10.22
CA ALA A 143 27.05 -9.80 11.06
C ALA A 143 26.70 -11.30 10.97
N SER A 144 25.45 -11.65 10.66
CA SER A 144 25.00 -13.02 10.41
C SER A 144 25.34 -13.59 9.03
N GLU A 145 25.73 -12.74 8.07
CA GLU A 145 25.99 -13.08 6.67
C GLU A 145 27.49 -13.23 6.37
N GLY A 146 28.39 -12.84 7.29
CA GLY A 146 29.83 -13.02 7.16
C GLY A 146 30.65 -11.90 7.81
N SER A 147 31.94 -11.83 7.46
CA SER A 147 32.81 -10.74 7.88
C SER A 147 32.34 -9.39 7.30
N MET A 148 32.40 -8.33 8.11
CA MET A 148 32.10 -6.94 7.69
C MET A 148 33.31 -6.25 7.03
N ASP A 149 34.34 -6.99 6.62
CA ASP A 149 35.57 -6.43 6.05
C ASP A 149 35.48 -6.11 4.53
N TYR A 150 34.34 -6.36 3.89
CA TYR A 150 34.14 -6.12 2.46
C TYR A 150 32.73 -5.59 2.17
N ILE A 151 32.60 -4.90 1.03
CA ILE A 151 31.35 -4.31 0.56
C ILE A 151 30.67 -5.30 -0.39
N ILE A 152 29.34 -5.45 -0.25
CA ILE A 152 28.50 -6.30 -1.09
C ILE A 152 27.32 -5.54 -1.68
N ASN A 153 26.76 -6.09 -2.77
CA ASN A 153 25.46 -5.68 -3.29
C ASN A 153 24.34 -6.11 -2.34
N VAL A 154 23.62 -5.13 -1.79
CA VAL A 154 22.48 -5.36 -0.89
C VAL A 154 21.19 -5.40 -1.71
N THR A 155 21.04 -6.46 -2.52
CA THR A 155 19.91 -6.61 -3.47
C THR A 155 18.54 -6.54 -2.81
N ARG A 156 18.43 -6.97 -1.53
CA ARG A 156 17.20 -6.84 -0.73
C ARG A 156 16.73 -5.40 -0.54
N ALA A 157 17.62 -4.43 -0.71
CA ALA A 157 17.34 -3.01 -0.57
C ALA A 157 17.19 -2.30 -1.93
N LEU A 158 17.15 -2.99 -3.07
CA LEU A 158 16.99 -2.35 -4.38
C LEU A 158 15.77 -1.42 -4.45
N ALA A 159 14.62 -1.87 -3.93
CA ALA A 159 13.39 -1.08 -3.91
C ALA A 159 13.41 0.16 -3.00
N ARG A 160 14.48 0.34 -2.21
CA ARG A 160 14.75 1.60 -1.52
C ARG A 160 15.01 2.74 -2.50
N GLN A 161 15.59 2.43 -3.67
CA GLN A 161 15.91 3.42 -4.71
C GLN A 161 14.68 4.13 -5.27
N HIS A 162 13.49 3.53 -5.15
CA HIS A 162 12.22 4.22 -5.38
C HIS A 162 12.18 5.59 -4.70
N ARG A 163 12.64 5.69 -3.44
CA ARG A 163 12.58 6.93 -2.66
C ARG A 163 13.54 8.01 -3.15
N TYR A 164 14.67 7.63 -3.74
CA TYR A 164 15.61 8.58 -4.35
C TYR A 164 15.04 9.15 -5.63
N VAL A 165 14.54 8.29 -6.52
CA VAL A 165 13.87 8.72 -7.75
C VAL A 165 12.70 9.64 -7.41
N ILE A 166 11.86 9.25 -6.44
CA ILE A 166 10.71 10.06 -6.02
C ILE A 166 11.15 11.40 -5.46
N LYS A 167 12.19 11.46 -4.62
CA LYS A 167 12.68 12.72 -4.07
C LYS A 167 13.00 13.71 -5.19
N ASP A 168 13.72 13.26 -6.21
CA ASP A 168 14.18 14.11 -7.30
C ASP A 168 13.05 14.45 -8.28
N LYS A 169 12.09 13.53 -8.45
CA LYS A 169 10.98 13.68 -9.39
C LYS A 169 9.70 14.24 -8.73
N LEU A 170 9.67 14.45 -7.41
CA LEU A 170 8.48 14.85 -6.64
C LEU A 170 7.74 16.06 -7.23
N PRO A 171 8.42 17.14 -7.67
CA PRO A 171 7.74 18.32 -8.20
C PRO A 171 7.09 18.13 -9.59
N HIS A 172 7.44 17.07 -10.30
CA HIS A 172 7.11 16.89 -11.73
C HIS A 172 5.89 15.98 -11.98
N TYR A 173 5.51 15.15 -11.02
CA TYR A 173 4.44 14.15 -11.16
C TYR A 173 3.42 14.23 -10.04
N ASP A 174 2.17 13.91 -10.35
CA ASP A 174 1.05 13.99 -9.41
C ASP A 174 0.89 12.70 -8.61
N VAL A 175 1.18 11.57 -9.27
CA VAL A 175 1.03 10.22 -8.72
C VAL A 175 2.28 9.40 -9.02
N PHE A 176 2.70 8.61 -8.04
CA PHE A 176 3.81 7.68 -8.14
C PHE A 176 3.29 6.27 -7.98
N VAL A 177 3.59 5.41 -8.95
CA VAL A 177 3.20 4.00 -8.97
C VAL A 177 4.49 3.19 -8.90
N ASN A 178 4.77 2.52 -7.78
CA ASN A 178 6.08 1.91 -7.49
C ASN A 178 5.93 0.42 -7.26
N PHE A 179 6.38 -0.44 -8.17
CA PHE A 179 6.16 -1.89 -8.07
C PHE A 179 7.34 -2.73 -8.56
N GLU A 180 7.36 -3.99 -8.13
CA GLU A 180 8.22 -5.04 -8.68
C GLU A 180 7.83 -5.35 -10.15
N ASP A 181 8.80 -5.82 -10.92
CA ASP A 181 8.66 -6.13 -12.36
C ASP A 181 7.68 -7.27 -12.71
N ASP A 182 7.16 -8.00 -11.72
CA ASP A 182 6.15 -9.04 -11.89
C ASP A 182 4.78 -8.70 -11.29
N MET A 183 4.51 -7.41 -11.06
CA MET A 183 3.22 -6.90 -10.59
C MET A 183 2.51 -6.09 -11.68
N LEU A 184 1.39 -6.61 -12.18
CA LEU A 184 0.59 -5.95 -13.22
C LEU A 184 -0.29 -4.83 -12.62
N ILE A 185 -0.06 -3.58 -13.03
CA ILE A 185 -0.79 -2.41 -12.54
C ILE A 185 -1.55 -1.73 -13.67
N ARG A 186 -2.88 -1.80 -13.64
CA ARG A 186 -3.75 -1.23 -14.67
C ARG A 186 -4.25 0.16 -14.30
N GLY A 187 -4.74 0.90 -15.30
CA GLY A 187 -5.38 2.20 -15.12
C GLY A 187 -6.54 2.15 -14.10
N ASP A 188 -7.28 1.05 -14.05
CA ASP A 188 -8.34 0.81 -13.06
C ASP A 188 -7.83 0.80 -11.62
N HIS A 189 -6.62 0.25 -11.38
CA HIS A 189 -6.02 0.24 -10.05
C HIS A 189 -5.62 1.66 -9.61
N VAL A 190 -5.06 2.44 -10.53
CA VAL A 190 -4.72 3.85 -10.26
C VAL A 190 -5.99 4.67 -10.00
N GLN A 191 -7.01 4.49 -10.83
CA GLN A 191 -8.29 5.18 -10.66
C GLN A 191 -8.93 4.85 -9.30
N GLN A 192 -8.97 3.56 -8.95
CA GLN A 192 -9.48 3.11 -7.66
C GLN A 192 -8.68 3.71 -6.50
N TYR A 193 -7.34 3.71 -6.58
CA TYR A 193 -6.47 4.29 -5.58
C TYR A 193 -6.77 5.78 -5.36
N LEU A 194 -6.94 6.53 -6.45
CA LEU A 194 -7.26 7.96 -6.42
C LEU A 194 -8.65 8.24 -5.85
N GLN A 195 -9.66 7.45 -6.24
CA GLN A 195 -11.02 7.57 -5.72
C GLN A 195 -11.08 7.32 -4.21
N VAL A 196 -10.45 6.24 -3.74
CA VAL A 196 -10.38 5.93 -2.31
C VAL A 196 -9.58 7.00 -1.57
N SER A 197 -8.46 7.48 -2.13
CA SER A 197 -7.66 8.54 -1.51
C SER A 197 -8.44 9.86 -1.39
N ALA A 198 -9.20 10.23 -2.43
CA ALA A 198 -10.03 11.43 -2.43
C ALA A 198 -11.16 11.32 -1.39
N GLU A 199 -11.77 10.15 -1.26
CA GLU A 199 -12.81 9.91 -0.25
C GLU A 199 -12.26 9.95 1.18
N ILE A 200 -11.06 9.39 1.42
CA ILE A 200 -10.37 9.53 2.71
C ILE A 200 -10.10 11.01 3.01
N ASP A 201 -9.64 11.79 2.01
CA ASP A 201 -9.37 13.23 2.18
C ASP A 201 -10.66 14.00 2.48
N ARG A 202 -11.78 13.70 1.79
CA ARG A 202 -13.09 14.30 2.06
C ARG A 202 -13.53 14.05 3.51
N LEU A 203 -13.48 12.78 3.94
CA LEU A 203 -13.84 12.38 5.30
C LEU A 203 -12.91 13.01 6.34
N TRP A 204 -11.62 13.15 6.03
CA TRP A 204 -10.66 13.84 6.89
C TRP A 204 -11.01 15.33 7.08
N HIS A 205 -11.49 16.02 6.05
CA HIS A 205 -11.88 17.43 6.18
C HIS A 205 -13.13 17.62 7.04
N SER A 206 -14.09 16.69 6.98
CA SER A 206 -15.33 16.74 7.78
C SER A 206 -15.17 16.16 9.19
N ALA A 207 -14.13 15.36 9.43
CA ALA A 207 -13.88 14.75 10.73
C ALA A 207 -13.52 15.78 11.82
N PRO A 208 -13.90 15.53 13.08
CA PRO A 208 -13.41 16.32 14.21
C PRO A 208 -11.91 16.11 14.42
N THR A 209 -11.21 17.13 14.92
CA THR A 209 -9.77 17.03 15.23
C THR A 209 -9.48 15.92 16.24
N ARG A 210 -10.32 15.84 17.29
CA ARG A 210 -10.32 14.79 18.31
C ARG A 210 -11.74 14.31 18.53
N LEU A 211 -11.89 13.04 18.88
CA LEU A 211 -13.17 12.49 19.31
C LEU A 211 -13.46 12.97 20.73
N ASP A 212 -14.69 13.40 20.99
CA ASP A 212 -15.09 13.91 22.30
C ASP A 212 -15.40 12.74 23.26
N PRO A 213 -14.70 12.64 24.41
CA PRO A 213 -14.92 11.58 25.38
C PRO A 213 -16.32 11.45 25.94
N ALA A 214 -17.11 12.52 25.94
CA ALA A 214 -18.47 12.49 26.46
C ALA A 214 -19.46 11.87 25.46
N THR A 215 -19.24 12.08 24.16
CA THR A 215 -20.19 11.70 23.10
C THR A 215 -19.77 10.47 22.31
N THR A 216 -18.47 10.16 22.33
CA THR A 216 -17.94 8.92 21.77
C THR A 216 -17.54 8.02 22.91
N ARG A 217 -17.64 6.69 22.73
CA ARG A 217 -16.86 5.75 23.55
C ARG A 217 -15.39 6.01 23.25
N THR A 218 -14.82 7.14 23.66
CA THR A 218 -13.39 7.34 23.53
C THR A 218 -12.79 6.27 24.40
N ALA A 219 -12.19 5.31 23.74
CA ALA A 219 -11.38 4.35 24.38
C ALA A 219 -10.38 5.09 25.27
N THR A 220 -10.41 4.78 26.55
CA THR A 220 -9.38 5.22 27.50
C THR A 220 -8.23 4.22 27.54
N THR A 221 -8.41 3.05 26.93
CA THR A 221 -7.43 1.96 26.84
C THR A 221 -7.20 1.55 25.38
N VAL A 222 -6.05 0.91 25.13
CA VAL A 222 -5.71 0.38 23.81
C VAL A 222 -6.73 -0.67 23.35
N GLU A 223 -7.19 -1.52 24.27
CA GLU A 223 -8.14 -2.60 24.00
C GLU A 223 -9.49 -2.05 23.54
N ALA A 224 -10.02 -1.04 24.24
CA ALA A 224 -11.27 -0.41 23.86
C ALA A 224 -11.17 0.29 22.49
N ALA A 225 -9.99 0.83 22.15
CA ALA A 225 -9.77 1.54 20.90
C ALA A 225 -9.72 0.57 19.72
N LEU A 226 -9.05 -0.56 19.93
CA LEU A 226 -8.99 -1.64 18.95
C LEU A 226 -10.35 -2.31 18.76
N ASP A 227 -11.20 -2.38 19.79
CA ASP A 227 -12.56 -2.93 19.68
C ASP A 227 -13.58 -1.95 19.05
N SER A 228 -13.24 -0.66 18.93
CA SER A 228 -14.12 0.37 18.38
C SER A 228 -14.19 0.29 16.85
N PHE A 229 -14.98 -0.63 16.30
CA PHE A 229 -15.06 -0.95 14.87
C PHE A 229 -16.06 -0.14 14.04
N HIS A 230 -16.86 0.72 14.67
CA HIS A 230 -17.84 1.60 14.02
C HIS A 230 -17.90 2.96 14.71
N GLY A 231 -18.64 3.91 14.14
CA GLY A 231 -18.80 5.26 14.67
C GLY A 231 -17.84 6.29 14.04
N PRO A 232 -17.88 7.55 14.53
CA PRO A 232 -17.08 8.64 13.98
C PRO A 232 -15.58 8.39 14.17
N MET A 233 -14.78 8.99 13.29
CA MET A 233 -13.32 8.91 13.32
C MET A 233 -12.71 10.31 13.39
N SER A 234 -11.56 10.43 14.02
CA SER A 234 -10.80 11.67 14.10
C SER A 234 -10.02 11.95 12.81
N LYS A 235 -9.60 13.21 12.65
CA LYS A 235 -8.60 13.59 11.62
C LYS A 235 -7.31 12.77 11.71
N ILE A 236 -6.86 12.41 12.91
CA ILE A 236 -5.63 11.65 13.10
C ILE A 236 -5.80 10.22 12.58
N GLN A 237 -6.95 9.59 12.84
CA GLN A 237 -7.26 8.26 12.33
C GLN A 237 -7.33 8.25 10.80
N PHE A 238 -8.09 9.17 10.18
CA PHE A 238 -8.16 9.25 8.71
C PHE A 238 -6.81 9.56 8.06
N ALA A 239 -5.97 10.41 8.67
CA ALA A 239 -4.65 10.73 8.15
C ALA A 239 -3.70 9.52 8.09
N ARG A 240 -4.06 8.43 8.76
CA ARG A 240 -3.30 7.17 8.76
C ARG A 240 -3.88 6.13 7.82
N MET A 241 -5.04 6.37 7.22
CA MET A 241 -5.65 5.45 6.28
C MET A 241 -5.10 5.66 4.88
N ILE A 242 -4.80 4.55 4.19
CA ILE A 242 -4.39 4.56 2.79
C ILE A 242 -5.08 3.43 2.02
N PRO A 243 -5.34 3.57 0.71
CA PRO A 243 -5.82 2.45 -0.08
C PRO A 243 -4.79 1.30 -0.07
N GLY A 244 -5.25 0.08 0.17
CA GLY A 244 -4.46 -1.14 0.14
C GLY A 244 -4.65 -1.94 -1.15
N PHE A 245 -3.86 -3.00 -1.31
CA PHE A 245 -3.95 -3.97 -2.39
C PHE A 245 -3.70 -5.38 -1.85
N ILE A 246 -4.18 -6.40 -2.55
CA ILE A 246 -3.94 -7.81 -2.25
C ILE A 246 -3.28 -8.44 -3.47
N ARG A 247 -2.12 -9.04 -3.27
CA ARG A 247 -1.49 -9.85 -4.33
C ARG A 247 -2.29 -11.12 -4.55
N VAL A 248 -2.55 -11.40 -5.81
CA VAL A 248 -3.20 -12.64 -6.25
C VAL A 248 -2.40 -13.30 -7.36
N GLU A 249 -2.50 -14.61 -7.42
CA GLU A 249 -1.98 -15.41 -8.51
C GLU A 249 -3.13 -16.14 -9.21
N ARG A 250 -2.99 -16.33 -10.52
CA ARG A 250 -3.94 -17.11 -11.34
C ARG A 250 -3.48 -18.56 -11.37
N ALA A 251 -4.35 -19.48 -10.99
CA ALA A 251 -4.01 -20.90 -10.98
C ALA A 251 -3.72 -21.41 -12.39
N ALA A 252 -2.55 -22.02 -12.58
CA ALA A 252 -2.22 -22.72 -13.83
C ALA A 252 -3.06 -24.01 -14.02
N ASN A 253 -3.52 -24.61 -12.91
CA ASN A 253 -4.45 -25.74 -12.89
C ASN A 253 -5.38 -25.61 -11.68
N ALA A 254 -6.58 -25.06 -11.89
CA ALA A 254 -7.55 -24.78 -10.84
C ALA A 254 -7.90 -26.02 -9.98
N THR A 255 -8.07 -27.20 -10.61
CA THR A 255 -8.47 -28.43 -9.91
C THR A 255 -7.42 -28.91 -8.90
N GLY A 256 -6.13 -28.75 -9.22
CA GLY A 256 -5.03 -29.11 -8.32
C GLY A 256 -4.93 -28.19 -7.10
N PHE A 257 -5.27 -26.90 -7.27
CA PHE A 257 -5.21 -25.90 -6.21
C PHE A 257 -6.39 -25.93 -5.25
N GLN A 258 -7.58 -26.28 -5.72
CA GLN A 258 -8.76 -26.44 -4.86
C GLN A 258 -8.52 -27.43 -3.71
N LYS A 259 -7.76 -28.50 -3.93
CA LYS A 259 -7.42 -29.49 -2.89
C LYS A 259 -6.46 -28.95 -1.82
N ARG A 260 -5.83 -27.79 -2.06
CA ARG A 260 -4.82 -27.18 -1.17
C ARG A 260 -5.37 -26.03 -0.35
N THR A 261 -6.53 -25.50 -0.71
CA THR A 261 -7.18 -24.44 0.04
C THR A 261 -7.75 -25.00 1.33
N ARG A 262 -7.49 -24.30 2.44
CA ARG A 262 -8.26 -24.49 3.65
C ARG A 262 -9.14 -23.26 3.78
N PRO A 263 -10.43 -23.31 3.38
CA PRO A 263 -11.34 -22.27 3.79
C PRO A 263 -11.24 -22.20 5.31
N GLY A 264 -10.97 -21.02 5.87
CA GLY A 264 -10.98 -20.84 7.32
C GLY A 264 -12.30 -21.32 7.94
N ARG A 265 -12.40 -21.38 9.26
CA ARG A 265 -13.59 -21.90 9.95
C ARG A 265 -14.86 -21.07 9.74
N ILE A 266 -14.73 -19.88 9.17
CA ILE A 266 -15.83 -18.95 8.96
C ILE A 266 -16.66 -19.41 7.75
N PRO A 267 -18.00 -19.51 7.89
CA PRO A 267 -18.88 -19.74 6.76
C PRO A 267 -18.67 -18.73 5.63
N VAL A 268 -18.84 -19.18 4.39
CA VAL A 268 -18.71 -18.32 3.21
C VAL A 268 -20.09 -17.80 2.85
N GLU A 269 -20.26 -16.49 2.88
CA GLU A 269 -21.46 -15.85 2.35
C GLU A 269 -21.45 -15.88 0.82
N GLU A 270 -22.52 -16.38 0.20
CA GLU A 270 -22.63 -16.48 -1.26
C GLU A 270 -23.28 -15.24 -1.89
N SER A 271 -24.03 -14.45 -1.10
CA SER A 271 -24.73 -13.27 -1.58
C SER A 271 -24.67 -12.10 -0.59
N TYR A 272 -24.58 -10.88 -1.10
CA TYR A 272 -24.65 -9.65 -0.31
C TYR A 272 -25.81 -8.79 -0.78
N ARG A 273 -26.39 -8.01 0.14
CA ARG A 273 -27.45 -7.07 -0.18
C ARG A 273 -26.80 -5.76 -0.62
N ASP A 274 -27.00 -5.39 -1.87
CA ASP A 274 -26.55 -4.10 -2.40
C ASP A 274 -27.33 -2.97 -1.72
N ARG A 275 -26.60 -1.98 -1.20
CA ARG A 275 -27.19 -0.91 -0.40
C ARG A 275 -28.05 0.05 -1.22
N ASN A 276 -27.69 0.27 -2.49
CA ASN A 276 -28.32 1.26 -3.35
C ASN A 276 -29.62 0.72 -3.97
N THR A 277 -29.61 -0.54 -4.38
CA THR A 277 -30.70 -1.22 -5.07
C THR A 277 -31.53 -2.11 -4.15
N GLY A 278 -30.98 -2.49 -2.99
CA GLY A 278 -31.57 -3.46 -2.07
C GLY A 278 -31.55 -4.90 -2.56
N GLN A 279 -31.03 -5.17 -3.77
CA GLN A 279 -31.00 -6.49 -4.40
C GLN A 279 -29.89 -7.37 -3.82
N TYR A 280 -30.12 -8.67 -3.80
CA TYR A 280 -29.09 -9.64 -3.44
C TYR A 280 -28.24 -9.99 -4.66
N ASN A 281 -26.95 -9.68 -4.57
CA ASN A 281 -25.97 -9.94 -5.60
C ASN A 281 -24.99 -11.03 -5.15
N PRO A 282 -24.41 -11.81 -6.07
CA PRO A 282 -23.43 -12.83 -5.72
C PRO A 282 -22.14 -12.19 -5.17
N VAL A 283 -21.55 -12.79 -4.14
CA VAL A 283 -20.23 -12.40 -3.63
C VAL A 283 -19.15 -13.01 -4.51
N ARG A 284 -18.81 -12.31 -5.59
CA ARG A 284 -17.77 -12.73 -6.54
C ARG A 284 -16.91 -11.57 -6.97
N VAL A 285 -15.62 -11.81 -7.12
CA VAL A 285 -14.71 -10.81 -7.69
C VAL A 285 -14.80 -10.81 -9.22
N ASP A 286 -14.67 -9.63 -9.81
CA ASP A 286 -14.44 -9.47 -11.24
C ASP A 286 -12.91 -9.56 -11.49
N PRO A 287 -12.42 -10.57 -12.22
CA PRO A 287 -11.00 -10.70 -12.52
C PRO A 287 -10.51 -9.71 -13.59
N LYS A 288 -11.41 -9.03 -14.34
CA LYS A 288 -11.02 -8.15 -15.45
C LYS A 288 -10.08 -7.00 -15.05
N PRO A 289 -10.31 -6.28 -13.94
CA PRO A 289 -9.43 -5.17 -13.57
C PRO A 289 -8.01 -5.63 -13.22
N CYS A 290 -7.89 -6.81 -12.60
CA CYS A 290 -6.63 -7.30 -12.05
C CYS A 290 -5.85 -8.22 -12.99
N CYS A 291 -6.49 -9.30 -13.44
CA CYS A 291 -5.78 -10.54 -13.73
C CYS A 291 -6.09 -11.08 -15.14
N HIS A 292 -6.35 -10.17 -16.07
CA HIS A 292 -6.54 -10.47 -17.47
C HIS A 292 -5.45 -9.76 -18.29
N ARG A 293 -4.72 -10.53 -19.09
CA ARG A 293 -3.74 -10.01 -20.05
C ARG A 293 -4.31 -10.08 -21.46
N PRO A 294 -4.02 -9.09 -22.34
CA PRO A 294 -4.40 -9.16 -23.74
C PRO A 294 -3.94 -10.47 -24.38
N GLY A 295 -4.86 -11.14 -25.08
CA GLY A 295 -4.59 -12.43 -25.74
C GLY A 295 -4.73 -13.67 -24.85
N GLU A 296 -4.87 -13.52 -23.54
CA GLU A 296 -5.21 -14.64 -22.65
C GLU A 296 -6.73 -14.82 -22.53
N SER A 297 -7.18 -16.04 -22.24
CA SER A 297 -8.58 -16.25 -21.83
C SER A 297 -8.85 -15.47 -20.52
N LEU A 298 -10.05 -14.89 -20.42
CA LEU A 298 -10.48 -14.25 -19.18
C LEU A 298 -10.42 -15.27 -18.04
N ALA A 299 -9.67 -14.96 -16.99
CA ALA A 299 -9.63 -15.80 -15.80
C ALA A 299 -11.03 -15.89 -15.19
N ALA A 300 -11.42 -17.03 -14.64
CA ALA A 300 -12.59 -17.08 -13.78
C ALA A 300 -12.21 -16.56 -12.37
N SER A 301 -13.16 -15.99 -11.63
CA SER A 301 -12.94 -15.61 -10.23
C SER A 301 -12.46 -16.80 -9.37
N SER A 302 -12.89 -18.01 -9.73
CA SER A 302 -12.48 -19.27 -9.12
C SER A 302 -11.00 -19.61 -9.30
N ASP A 303 -10.32 -18.97 -10.24
CA ASP A 303 -8.92 -19.24 -10.57
C ASP A 303 -7.97 -18.34 -9.78
N LEU A 304 -8.48 -17.42 -8.96
CA LEU A 304 -7.68 -16.46 -8.21
C LEU A 304 -7.40 -16.94 -6.78
N PHE A 305 -6.13 -16.91 -6.40
CA PHE A 305 -5.66 -17.35 -5.08
C PHE A 305 -4.70 -16.33 -4.46
N LEU A 306 -4.75 -16.22 -3.14
CA LEU A 306 -3.82 -15.45 -2.30
C LEU A 306 -3.12 -16.37 -1.29
N TRP A 307 -1.92 -15.98 -0.82
CA TRP A 307 -1.10 -16.81 0.11
C TRP A 307 -0.55 -16.07 1.34
N GLU A 308 -0.51 -14.73 1.32
CA GLU A 308 0.09 -13.88 2.36
C GLU A 308 -0.95 -13.30 3.34
N SER A 309 -2.16 -13.86 3.35
CA SER A 309 -3.19 -13.46 4.30
C SER A 309 -4.20 -14.55 4.57
N HIS A 310 -4.84 -14.44 5.73
CA HIS A 310 -5.88 -15.35 6.19
C HIS A 310 -6.92 -14.54 6.97
N ILE A 311 -8.19 -14.91 6.88
CA ILE A 311 -9.29 -14.20 7.54
C ILE A 311 -9.08 -14.01 9.05
N LYS A 312 -8.36 -14.94 9.68
CA LYS A 312 -7.96 -14.88 11.09
C LYS A 312 -7.12 -13.64 11.44
N ALA A 313 -6.35 -13.09 10.51
CA ALA A 313 -5.54 -11.91 10.78
C ALA A 313 -6.31 -10.60 10.54
N LEU A 314 -7.32 -10.64 9.69
CA LEU A 314 -8.01 -9.48 9.15
C LEU A 314 -9.16 -9.03 10.04
N GLY A 315 -9.47 -7.73 10.00
CA GLY A 315 -10.66 -7.16 10.62
C GLY A 315 -11.37 -6.24 9.64
N ILE A 316 -12.62 -5.91 9.94
CA ILE A 316 -13.41 -4.99 9.11
C ILE A 316 -13.85 -3.79 9.92
N ARG A 317 -14.04 -2.64 9.27
CA ARG A 317 -14.50 -1.42 9.92
C ARG A 317 -15.66 -0.84 9.12
N HIS A 318 -16.68 -0.36 9.83
CA HIS A 318 -17.73 0.46 9.24
C HIS A 318 -17.30 1.93 9.28
N ILE A 319 -17.29 2.58 8.12
CA ILE A 319 -16.99 4.01 7.98
C ILE A 319 -18.31 4.71 7.64
N PRO A 320 -18.93 5.41 8.61
CA PRO A 320 -20.20 6.07 8.36
C PRO A 320 -20.04 7.17 7.30
N GLU A 321 -21.15 7.56 6.68
CA GLU A 321 -21.21 8.71 5.77
C GLU A 321 -20.36 8.59 4.49
N SER A 322 -19.98 7.37 4.11
CA SER A 322 -19.33 7.07 2.84
C SER A 322 -20.10 6.02 2.04
N ASN A 323 -20.42 6.33 0.79
CA ASN A 323 -20.98 5.35 -0.15
C ASN A 323 -19.88 4.46 -0.74
N LEU A 324 -18.63 4.94 -0.79
CA LEU A 324 -17.49 4.20 -1.33
C LEU A 324 -16.80 3.33 -0.26
N LEU A 325 -16.70 3.84 0.97
CA LEU A 325 -15.96 3.23 2.08
C LEU A 325 -16.86 2.63 3.18
N ASP A 326 -18.16 2.46 2.92
CA ASP A 326 -19.18 1.92 3.85
C ASP A 326 -18.63 0.85 4.81
N TRP A 327 -18.23 -0.30 4.28
CA TRP A 327 -17.46 -1.30 5.00
C TRP A 327 -16.13 -1.53 4.33
N VAL A 328 -15.06 -1.45 5.11
CA VAL A 328 -13.70 -1.71 4.64
C VAL A 328 -13.06 -2.86 5.40
N LEU A 329 -12.28 -3.65 4.67
CA LEU A 329 -11.27 -4.52 5.22
C LEU A 329 -10.08 -3.67 5.71
N LEU A 330 -9.64 -3.90 6.94
CA LEU A 330 -8.35 -3.44 7.44
C LEU A 330 -7.30 -4.55 7.26
N GLN A 331 -6.35 -4.31 6.36
CA GLN A 331 -5.21 -5.22 6.20
C GLN A 331 -4.30 -5.10 7.43
N ARG A 332 -3.58 -6.17 7.79
CA ARG A 332 -2.65 -6.07 8.92
C ARG A 332 -1.46 -5.17 8.59
N GLY A 333 -1.07 -4.42 9.61
CA GLY A 333 0.04 -3.50 9.58
C GLY A 333 -0.08 -2.48 10.71
N GLY A 334 0.97 -2.35 11.52
CA GLY A 334 1.06 -1.42 12.63
C GLY A 334 0.98 -2.15 13.96
N SER A 335 1.99 -1.95 14.81
CA SER A 335 1.93 -2.44 16.19
C SER A 335 1.29 -1.38 17.06
N PRO A 336 0.24 -1.69 17.85
CA PRO A 336 -0.37 -0.72 18.75
C PRO A 336 0.58 -0.27 19.88
N ALA A 337 1.66 -1.01 20.13
CA ALA A 337 2.55 -0.83 21.28
C ALA A 337 3.25 0.54 21.37
N LYS A 338 3.20 1.38 20.32
CA LYS A 338 3.81 2.72 20.33
C LYS A 338 2.88 3.79 19.75
N MET A 339 1.58 3.52 19.74
CA MET A 339 0.58 4.44 19.24
C MET A 339 -0.25 4.95 20.39
N GLU A 340 -0.58 6.23 20.33
CA GLU A 340 -1.53 6.81 21.26
C GLU A 340 -2.94 6.28 20.95
N VAL A 341 -3.78 6.26 21.98
CA VAL A 341 -5.14 5.72 21.86
C VAL A 341 -5.95 6.42 20.77
N GLU A 342 -5.75 7.74 20.61
CA GLU A 342 -6.41 8.55 19.58
C GLU A 342 -5.98 8.24 18.14
N GLU A 343 -4.89 7.50 17.96
CA GLU A 343 -4.37 7.13 16.64
C GLU A 343 -4.74 5.69 16.23
N LEU A 344 -5.23 4.88 17.17
CA LEU A 344 -5.66 3.50 16.90
C LEU A 344 -6.93 3.49 16.05
N ILE A 345 -6.96 2.63 15.04
CA ILE A 345 -8.14 2.39 14.21
C ILE A 345 -8.66 1.00 14.58
N GLY A 346 -9.80 0.97 15.27
CA GLY A 346 -10.44 -0.28 15.67
C GLY A 346 -11.13 -1.00 14.52
N ASP A 347 -11.29 -2.31 14.68
CA ASP A 347 -11.96 -3.19 13.72
C ASP A 347 -12.74 -4.32 14.40
N TYR A 348 -13.67 -4.90 13.64
CA TYR A 348 -14.39 -6.09 14.02
C TYR A 348 -13.59 -7.29 13.54
N TRP A 349 -12.94 -7.96 14.48
CA TRP A 349 -12.14 -9.14 14.22
C TRP A 349 -12.99 -10.40 14.33
N SER A 350 -12.81 -11.32 13.38
CA SER A 350 -13.53 -12.59 13.31
C SER A 350 -13.39 -13.48 14.55
N GLY A 351 -12.32 -13.33 15.34
CA GLY A 351 -12.17 -14.07 16.60
C GLY A 351 -13.03 -13.58 17.76
N ARG A 352 -13.71 -12.42 17.63
CA ARG A 352 -14.58 -11.85 18.68
C ARG A 352 -15.72 -12.78 19.07
N ASP A 353 -16.30 -13.48 18.10
CA ASP A 353 -17.49 -14.33 18.28
C ASP A 353 -17.16 -15.81 18.48
N GLY A 354 -15.91 -16.14 18.80
CA GLY A 354 -15.53 -17.52 19.07
C GLY A 354 -15.16 -18.36 17.84
N ASP A 355 -15.11 -17.82 16.62
CA ASP A 355 -14.73 -18.59 15.41
C ASP A 355 -13.35 -19.26 15.53
N PHE A 356 -12.49 -18.66 16.35
CA PHE A 356 -11.16 -19.17 16.63
C PHE A 356 -11.01 -19.72 18.04
N VAL A 357 -12.03 -19.69 18.92
CA VAL A 357 -11.87 -20.02 20.35
C VAL A 357 -12.04 -21.52 20.60
N LEU A 358 -10.94 -22.28 20.62
CA LEU A 358 -10.84 -23.61 21.23
C LEU A 358 -9.82 -23.67 22.37
N GLY A 359 -9.45 -22.52 22.95
CA GLY A 359 -8.55 -22.44 24.10
C GLY A 359 -7.09 -22.78 23.80
N LEU A 360 -6.69 -22.80 22.53
CA LEU A 360 -5.30 -23.02 22.14
C LEU A 360 -4.56 -21.68 21.95
N PRO A 361 -3.25 -21.58 22.25
CA PRO A 361 -2.44 -20.40 21.94
C PRO A 361 -2.53 -19.95 20.46
N THR A 362 -2.90 -20.88 19.57
CA THR A 362 -3.15 -20.66 18.15
C THR A 362 -4.43 -19.89 17.85
N ASP A 363 -5.18 -19.45 18.86
CA ASP A 363 -6.51 -18.87 18.69
C ASP A 363 -6.51 -17.34 18.84
N ALA A 364 -5.44 -16.77 19.44
CA ALA A 364 -5.23 -15.34 19.48
C ALA A 364 -5.09 -14.74 18.08
N ARG A 365 -5.46 -13.46 17.93
CA ARG A 365 -5.22 -12.71 16.69
C ARG A 365 -3.71 -12.68 16.44
N PRO A 366 -3.24 -13.11 15.26
CA PRO A 366 -1.81 -13.12 14.97
C PRO A 366 -1.17 -11.73 15.10
N ASP A 367 0.13 -11.71 15.38
CA ASP A 367 0.87 -10.45 15.45
C ASP A 367 0.75 -9.72 14.08
N PRO A 368 0.44 -8.42 14.07
CA PRO A 368 0.28 -7.66 12.82
C PRO A 368 1.55 -7.65 11.95
N MET A 369 2.72 -7.98 12.52
CA MET A 369 4.02 -8.02 11.86
C MET A 369 4.43 -9.43 11.41
N GLU A 370 3.65 -10.46 11.70
CA GLU A 370 3.92 -11.80 11.16
C GLU A 370 3.86 -11.76 9.64
N SER A 371 4.98 -12.10 8.99
CA SER A 371 5.16 -11.94 7.54
C SER A 371 4.08 -12.65 6.73
N ILE A 372 3.62 -13.81 7.19
CA ILE A 372 2.56 -14.62 6.55
C ILE A 372 1.16 -13.96 6.58
N TYR A 373 0.95 -12.91 7.38
CA TYR A 373 -0.30 -12.16 7.47
C TYR A 373 -0.16 -10.70 7.01
N SER A 374 1.08 -10.29 6.72
CA SER A 374 1.39 -8.91 6.34
C SER A 374 0.80 -8.50 5.00
N ASN A 375 0.37 -9.44 4.14
CA ASN A 375 -0.19 -9.17 2.82
C ASN A 375 0.67 -8.15 2.04
N ASN A 376 1.91 -8.56 1.73
CA ASN A 376 2.83 -7.76 0.94
C ASN A 376 2.17 -7.45 -0.41
N GLN A 377 2.31 -6.21 -0.91
CA GLN A 377 1.69 -5.77 -2.17
C GLN A 377 2.61 -5.85 -3.41
N GLY A 378 3.90 -6.11 -3.22
CA GLY A 378 4.93 -6.05 -4.26
C GLY A 378 5.18 -4.63 -4.75
N GLY A 379 4.71 -3.63 -4.00
CA GLY A 379 4.80 -2.22 -4.34
C GLY A 379 3.83 -1.37 -3.54
N TRP A 380 3.68 -0.12 -3.96
CA TRP A 380 2.76 0.86 -3.38
C TRP A 380 2.53 2.02 -4.35
N MET A 381 1.41 2.72 -4.17
CA MET A 381 1.09 3.97 -4.88
C MET A 381 0.97 5.10 -3.88
N ALA A 382 1.18 6.32 -4.35
CA ALA A 382 0.87 7.52 -3.59
C ALA A 382 0.75 8.74 -4.48
N THR A 383 -0.11 9.67 -4.09
CA THR A 383 -0.10 11.04 -4.61
C THR A 383 1.08 11.82 -4.04
N ARG A 384 1.50 12.88 -4.74
CA ARG A 384 2.50 13.85 -4.25
C ARG A 384 2.14 14.38 -2.85
N LYS A 385 0.86 14.70 -2.61
CA LYS A 385 0.34 15.18 -1.32
C LYS A 385 0.54 14.14 -0.20
N GLN A 386 0.21 12.88 -0.47
CA GLN A 386 0.42 11.79 0.48
C GLN A 386 1.90 11.61 0.81
N ILE A 387 2.79 11.56 -0.18
CA ILE A 387 4.24 11.41 0.03
C ILE A 387 4.78 12.53 0.91
N TRP A 388 4.38 13.78 0.63
CA TRP A 388 4.82 14.93 1.42
C TRP A 388 4.31 14.86 2.87
N ASN A 389 3.04 14.51 3.06
CA ASN A 389 2.49 14.31 4.40
C ASN A 389 3.27 13.21 5.13
N TRP A 390 3.41 12.04 4.51
CA TRP A 390 4.14 10.91 5.08
C TRP A 390 5.56 11.30 5.49
N HIS A 391 6.27 12.02 4.64
CA HIS A 391 7.61 12.48 4.94
C HIS A 391 7.68 13.45 6.12
N THR A 392 6.71 14.36 6.25
CA THR A 392 6.77 15.45 7.23
C THR A 392 6.02 15.18 8.53
N ARG A 393 5.10 14.22 8.56
CA ARG A 393 4.16 14.03 9.68
C ARG A 393 4.00 12.58 10.13
N GLN A 394 3.78 11.64 9.21
CA GLN A 394 3.41 10.26 9.61
C GLN A 394 4.63 9.34 9.80
N CYS A 395 5.63 9.40 8.93
CA CYS A 395 6.77 8.49 8.98
C CYS A 395 7.85 9.00 9.92
N TRP A 396 8.21 8.18 10.91
CA TRP A 396 9.34 8.47 11.78
C TRP A 396 10.65 8.47 10.99
N GLY A 397 11.46 9.51 11.12
CA GLY A 397 12.70 9.67 10.34
C GLY A 397 12.48 10.10 8.88
N GLY A 398 11.23 10.33 8.47
CA GLY A 398 10.87 10.76 7.12
C GLY A 398 10.80 9.63 6.09
N PHE A 399 9.95 9.81 5.08
CA PHE A 399 9.70 8.82 4.02
C PHE A 399 10.69 8.88 2.84
N LEU A 400 11.24 10.07 2.56
CA LEU A 400 12.20 10.35 1.50
C LEU A 400 13.62 10.56 2.08
N PRO A 401 14.67 10.26 1.30
CA PRO A 401 16.04 10.42 1.76
C PRO A 401 16.46 11.90 1.92
N PRO A 402 17.51 12.21 2.71
CA PRO A 402 18.39 11.26 3.39
C PRO A 402 17.71 10.60 4.60
N PHE A 403 17.92 9.29 4.77
CA PHE A 403 17.43 8.56 5.95
C PHE A 403 18.37 8.75 7.14
N SER A 404 18.45 9.99 7.62
CA SER A 404 19.42 10.44 8.62
C SER A 404 19.21 9.86 10.01
N SER A 405 18.02 9.32 10.31
CA SER A 405 17.74 8.68 11.59
C SER A 405 18.42 7.31 11.67
N THR A 406 19.55 7.24 12.38
CA THR A 406 20.25 5.98 12.63
C THR A 406 19.45 4.99 13.47
N PHE A 407 18.46 5.47 14.23
CA PHE A 407 17.56 4.63 15.03
C PHE A 407 16.50 3.94 14.18
N ILE A 408 15.89 4.64 13.23
CA ILE A 408 14.83 4.09 12.36
C ILE A 408 15.42 3.40 11.12
N TYR A 409 16.46 3.99 10.56
CA TYR A 409 17.14 3.57 9.35
C TYR A 409 18.62 3.29 9.63
N PRO A 410 18.94 2.32 10.52
CA PRO A 410 20.33 1.92 10.73
C PRO A 410 20.93 1.41 9.41
N MET A 411 22.19 1.77 9.15
CA MET A 411 22.85 1.52 7.87
C MET A 411 22.02 2.03 6.68
N ASP A 412 21.44 3.23 6.82
CA ASP A 412 20.61 3.85 5.78
C ASP A 412 19.39 2.98 5.39
N GLY A 413 18.97 2.10 6.30
CA GLY A 413 17.89 1.13 6.15
C GLY A 413 18.21 -0.07 5.25
N MET A 414 19.50 -0.32 4.96
CA MET A 414 19.97 -1.51 4.23
C MET A 414 19.84 -2.84 5.03
N ASN A 415 19.58 -2.74 6.33
CA ASN A 415 19.32 -3.89 7.19
C ASN A 415 17.91 -4.48 7.03
N HIS A 416 16.98 -3.69 6.50
CA HIS A 416 15.59 -4.09 6.26
C HIS A 416 15.48 -5.12 5.12
N VAL A 417 14.39 -5.88 5.14
CA VAL A 417 14.10 -6.92 4.13
C VAL A 417 13.44 -6.34 2.88
N VAL A 418 13.34 -7.12 1.79
CA VAL A 418 12.68 -6.71 0.54
C VAL A 418 11.27 -6.19 0.81
N GLU A 419 10.51 -6.93 1.61
CA GLU A 419 9.12 -6.65 1.98
C GLU A 419 8.94 -5.28 2.65
N TYR A 420 9.98 -4.76 3.32
CA TYR A 420 9.94 -3.43 3.92
C TYR A 420 9.94 -2.34 2.84
N TRP A 421 10.80 -2.45 1.84
CA TRP A 421 10.98 -1.41 0.82
C TRP A 421 10.02 -1.56 -0.36
N SER A 422 9.96 -2.75 -0.96
CA SER A 422 9.07 -3.02 -2.09
C SER A 422 7.65 -3.28 -1.59
N GLY A 423 7.49 -4.12 -0.58
CA GLY A 423 6.19 -4.61 -0.14
C GLY A 423 5.31 -3.63 0.62
N GLY A 424 5.77 -2.39 0.79
CA GLY A 424 5.08 -1.36 1.55
C GLY A 424 5.26 -1.51 3.06
N GLY A 425 6.11 -2.43 3.56
CA GLY A 425 6.34 -2.58 5.00
C GLY A 425 6.86 -1.31 5.67
N ASN A 426 7.51 -0.39 4.94
CA ASN A 426 7.84 0.94 5.45
C ASN A 426 6.59 1.83 5.69
N LEU A 427 5.48 1.58 5.00
CA LEU A 427 4.23 2.30 5.20
C LEU A 427 3.48 1.80 6.43
N TYR A 428 3.43 0.48 6.66
CA TYR A 428 2.56 -0.11 7.68
C TYR A 428 3.31 -0.85 8.80
N GLY A 429 4.61 -1.05 8.71
CA GLY A 429 5.37 -1.88 9.65
C GLY A 429 5.75 -1.17 10.96
N ARG A 430 6.37 -1.93 11.87
CA ARG A 430 6.95 -1.42 13.13
C ARG A 430 8.12 -0.49 12.82
N LEU A 431 8.23 0.63 13.56
CA LEU A 431 9.24 1.69 13.31
C LEU A 431 9.15 2.22 11.87
N ALA A 432 7.93 2.32 11.36
CA ALA A 432 7.64 2.78 10.01
C ALA A 432 6.55 3.86 10.09
N CYS A 433 5.81 4.12 9.01
CA CYS A 433 4.77 5.16 9.00
C CYS A 433 3.48 4.77 9.75
N ASN A 434 3.36 3.52 10.21
CA ASN A 434 2.19 2.99 10.91
C ASN A 434 0.85 3.29 10.19
N LEU A 435 0.85 3.29 8.85
CA LEU A 435 -0.36 3.53 8.07
C LEU A 435 -1.23 2.26 8.03
N GLN A 436 -2.54 2.47 8.08
CA GLN A 436 -3.55 1.43 8.00
C GLN A 436 -4.05 1.33 6.57
N ARG A 437 -3.80 0.18 5.93
CA ARG A 437 -4.25 -0.08 4.56
C ARG A 437 -5.70 -0.57 4.59
N ILE A 438 -6.54 -0.01 3.73
CA ILE A 438 -7.97 -0.32 3.65
C ILE A 438 -8.40 -0.76 2.27
N ILE A 439 -9.41 -1.63 2.22
CA ILE A 439 -10.02 -2.14 0.97
C ILE A 439 -11.54 -2.15 1.14
N PRO A 440 -12.33 -1.45 0.31
CA PRO A 440 -13.79 -1.55 0.34
C PRO A 440 -14.27 -3.00 0.13
N LEU A 441 -15.28 -3.43 0.89
CA LEU A 441 -15.83 -4.79 0.80
C LEU A 441 -16.86 -4.98 -0.32
N ASP A 442 -17.30 -3.90 -0.97
CA ASP A 442 -18.17 -3.98 -2.14
C ASP A 442 -17.45 -4.75 -3.28
N PRO A 443 -17.99 -5.85 -3.82
CA PRO A 443 -17.23 -6.71 -4.73
C PRO A 443 -16.67 -6.03 -5.99
N PRO A 444 -17.42 -5.15 -6.70
CA PRO A 444 -16.85 -4.34 -7.76
C PRO A 444 -15.64 -3.50 -7.34
N GLN A 445 -15.70 -2.86 -6.17
CA GLN A 445 -14.59 -2.06 -5.63
C GLN A 445 -13.43 -2.95 -5.18
N PHE A 446 -13.72 -4.01 -4.40
CA PHE A 446 -12.74 -4.98 -3.89
C PHE A 446 -11.90 -5.58 -5.02
N SER A 447 -12.52 -5.87 -6.17
CA SER A 447 -11.85 -6.44 -7.34
C SER A 447 -10.73 -5.54 -7.89
N ARG A 448 -10.89 -4.22 -7.79
CA ARG A 448 -9.87 -3.22 -8.21
C ARG A 448 -8.74 -3.05 -7.19
N HIS A 449 -8.82 -3.72 -6.04
CA HIS A 449 -7.75 -3.80 -5.05
C HIS A 449 -6.95 -5.11 -5.16
N LEU A 450 -7.22 -5.96 -6.15
CA LEU A 450 -6.44 -7.16 -6.42
C LEU A 450 -5.31 -6.84 -7.42
N LEU A 451 -4.09 -7.32 -7.16
CA LEU A 451 -2.96 -7.14 -8.06
C LEU A 451 -2.45 -8.48 -8.56
N TYR A 452 -2.37 -8.63 -9.88
CA TYR A 452 -1.90 -9.87 -10.47
C TYR A 452 -0.37 -9.97 -10.40
N HIS A 453 0.10 -10.95 -9.64
CA HIS A 453 1.50 -11.35 -9.61
C HIS A 453 1.79 -12.32 -10.78
N THR A 454 2.27 -11.78 -11.89
CA THR A 454 2.30 -12.44 -13.20
C THR A 454 3.27 -13.62 -13.26
N SER A 455 4.31 -13.61 -12.43
CA SER A 455 5.30 -14.70 -12.40
C SER A 455 4.72 -16.03 -11.88
N ASN A 456 3.58 -15.99 -11.16
CA ASN A 456 2.93 -17.16 -10.56
C ASN A 456 3.91 -18.06 -9.78
N ASN A 457 4.97 -17.48 -9.23
CA ASN A 457 6.09 -18.24 -8.70
C ASN A 457 5.78 -18.84 -7.30
N LYS A 458 4.81 -18.28 -6.57
CA LYS A 458 4.47 -18.72 -5.21
C LYS A 458 3.72 -20.03 -5.24
N GLN A 459 2.86 -20.23 -6.23
CA GLN A 459 2.25 -21.52 -6.55
C GLN A 459 3.27 -22.66 -6.68
N LYS A 460 4.44 -22.41 -7.27
CA LYS A 460 5.52 -23.41 -7.42
C LYS A 460 6.31 -23.62 -6.13
N GLN A 461 6.64 -22.52 -5.45
CA GLN A 461 7.42 -22.53 -4.21
C GLN A 461 6.69 -23.26 -3.09
N LEU A 462 5.43 -22.88 -2.87
CA LEU A 462 4.62 -23.28 -1.70
C LEU A 462 3.77 -24.52 -1.99
N LYS A 463 4.09 -25.28 -3.05
CA LYS A 463 3.32 -26.45 -3.50
C LYS A 463 3.11 -27.53 -2.44
N PHE A 464 3.94 -27.54 -1.39
CA PHE A 464 3.88 -28.51 -0.28
C PHE A 464 3.31 -27.92 1.02
N VAL A 465 3.04 -26.62 1.08
CA VAL A 465 2.47 -25.98 2.27
C VAL A 465 0.95 -26.05 2.17
N LYS A 466 0.36 -27.06 2.81
CA LYS A 466 -1.10 -27.23 2.85
C LYS A 466 -1.76 -26.06 3.59
N GLY A 467 -2.85 -25.53 3.04
CA GLY A 467 -3.68 -24.53 3.72
C GLY A 467 -3.16 -23.09 3.68
N LEU A 468 -2.08 -22.82 2.94
CA LEU A 468 -1.57 -21.45 2.79
C LEU A 468 -2.35 -20.64 1.75
N PHE A 469 -2.92 -21.32 0.74
CA PHE A 469 -3.69 -20.65 -0.31
C PHE A 469 -5.16 -20.51 0.08
N SER A 470 -5.72 -19.32 -0.16
CA SER A 470 -7.15 -19.06 -0.06
C SER A 470 -7.67 -18.59 -1.42
N ARG A 471 -8.83 -19.09 -1.84
CA ARG A 471 -9.54 -18.51 -2.99
C ARG A 471 -10.01 -17.11 -2.63
N VAL A 472 -9.91 -16.18 -3.57
CA VAL A 472 -10.31 -14.79 -3.32
C VAL A 472 -11.80 -14.69 -3.01
N ASP A 473 -12.67 -15.37 -3.78
CA ASP A 473 -14.12 -15.41 -3.50
C ASP A 473 -14.44 -15.98 -2.11
N THR A 474 -13.71 -17.02 -1.69
CA THR A 474 -13.86 -17.59 -0.35
C THR A 474 -13.50 -16.56 0.73
N LEU A 475 -12.38 -15.85 0.57
CA LEU A 475 -11.99 -14.80 1.51
C LEU A 475 -13.05 -13.69 1.56
N LEU A 476 -13.52 -13.22 0.40
CA LEU A 476 -14.52 -12.16 0.32
C LEU A 476 -15.85 -12.60 0.96
N GLY A 477 -16.34 -13.80 0.67
CA GLY A 477 -17.54 -14.35 1.32
C GLY A 477 -17.38 -14.50 2.83
N GLN A 478 -16.20 -14.89 3.32
CA GLN A 478 -15.92 -14.89 4.76
C GLN A 478 -15.93 -13.48 5.37
N LEU A 479 -15.40 -12.48 4.68
CA LEU A 479 -15.46 -11.08 5.12
C LEU A 479 -16.91 -10.58 5.20
N HIS A 480 -17.77 -10.97 4.26
CA HIS A 480 -19.20 -10.65 4.29
C HIS A 480 -19.94 -11.36 5.44
N THR A 481 -19.56 -12.59 5.80
CA THR A 481 -20.05 -13.25 7.02
C THR A 481 -19.66 -12.46 8.27
N VAL A 482 -18.41 -12.00 8.36
CA VAL A 482 -17.93 -11.17 9.49
C VAL A 482 -18.68 -9.84 9.53
N ARG A 483 -18.95 -9.22 8.38
CA ARG A 483 -19.77 -8.00 8.26
C ARG A 483 -21.16 -8.19 8.84
N LYS A 484 -21.90 -9.24 8.43
CA LYS A 484 -23.25 -9.50 8.94
C LYS A 484 -23.29 -9.67 10.47
N ARG A 485 -22.23 -10.20 11.06
CA ARG A 485 -22.12 -10.32 12.52
C ARG A 485 -21.83 -8.98 13.19
N ALA A 486 -20.91 -8.19 12.62
CA ALA A 486 -20.62 -6.84 13.06
C ALA A 486 -21.87 -5.94 13.01
N GLU A 487 -22.69 -6.04 11.96
CA GLU A 487 -23.97 -5.33 11.82
C GLU A 487 -24.95 -5.70 12.96
N LYS A 488 -25.07 -6.99 13.31
CA LYS A 488 -25.90 -7.43 14.45
C LYS A 488 -25.43 -6.85 15.78
N VAL A 489 -24.11 -6.80 16.01
CA VAL A 489 -23.56 -6.18 17.22
C VAL A 489 -23.88 -4.69 17.26
N MET A 490 -23.76 -3.98 16.13
CA MET A 490 -24.14 -2.57 16.03
C MET A 490 -25.63 -2.35 16.33
N GLU A 491 -26.52 -3.19 15.80
CA GLU A 491 -27.96 -3.13 16.08
C GLU A 491 -28.27 -3.32 17.57
N GLN A 492 -27.64 -4.30 18.22
CA GLN A 492 -27.79 -4.56 19.65
C GLN A 492 -27.30 -3.37 20.49
N GLU A 493 -26.16 -2.78 20.13
CA GLU A 493 -25.63 -1.61 20.81
C GLU A 493 -26.51 -0.36 20.65
N ASN A 494 -27.16 -0.20 19.51
CA ASN A 494 -28.10 0.90 19.26
C ASN A 494 -29.39 0.74 20.09
N ILE A 495 -29.91 -0.48 20.22
CA ILE A 495 -31.07 -0.76 21.07
C ILE A 495 -30.76 -0.51 22.55
N ALA A 496 -29.53 -0.82 22.99
CA ALA A 496 -29.12 -0.69 24.37
C ALA A 496 -28.87 0.76 24.84
N ARG A 497 -28.89 1.76 23.94
CA ARG A 497 -28.75 3.18 24.31
C ARG A 497 -30.14 3.79 24.54
N PRO A 498 -30.58 3.99 25.81
CA PRO A 498 -31.73 4.85 26.06
C PRO A 498 -31.43 6.25 25.51
N GLY A 499 -32.33 6.76 24.68
CA GLY A 499 -32.20 8.05 23.99
C GLY A 499 -32.28 9.26 24.91
#